data_AF-A0A8H7EGA7-F1
#
_entry.id   AF-A0A8H7EGA7-F1
#
_cell.length_a   1.000
_cell.length_b   1.000
_cell.length_c   1.000
_cell.angle_alpha   90.00
_cell.angle_beta   90.00
_cell.angle_gamma   90.00
#
_symmetry.space_group_name_H-M   'P 1'
#
loop_
_entity.id
_entity.type
_entity.pdbx_description
1 polymer ?
#
loop_
_entity_poly.entity_id
_entity_poly.type
_entity_poly.pdbx_seq_one_letter_code
_entity_poly.pdbx_strand_id
1 'polypeptide(L)'
;MTEAPSEWLALDVKDIDEKKLLPGVIGTDSMQPHLPTQIVKIPFENPDQVAVVSWRWDGDLQTKGSRNIASVINVAKQRGIRYIFIDIISIDQNLPAKDLIKQVAAFSALYTNITVIAAYDTEGDHVFDLTYTVFRPWITNEMRLFRRNTGRIVYAGHSKQGSHCLHFDHETMLPSMSNKNSTKGVSNFVSLLDTVWRASFVISIVGVLSGDVGISFISDFKYIIPAYSHIISVAHNRLDRNDFLLTIAILCCNVRATYPLVICRAFDRGIQTLHYSRYIITEARHEPNESWALYEITLDGTLVAQWWHKRPPYSTYNSYGHLTTMLGHERTIFASLGLVDSDYEEFAATEEARLACLLVDNREEIPVPTVETVEVDLLYE
;
A
#
# COMPACT_ATOMS: atom_id res chain seq x y z
N MET A 1 -13.17 1.59 23.98
CA MET A 1 -12.00 2.35 23.48
C MET A 1 -10.86 2.11 24.46
N THR A 2 -9.86 1.31 24.09
CA THR A 2 -8.59 1.23 24.83
C THR A 2 -7.76 2.46 24.49
N GLU A 3 -7.13 3.06 25.50
CA GLU A 3 -6.25 4.22 25.33
C GLU A 3 -5.14 3.92 24.30
N ALA A 4 -4.86 4.90 23.43
CA ALA A 4 -3.75 4.79 22.50
C ALA A 4 -2.44 4.70 23.30
N PRO A 5 -1.41 3.97 22.81
CA PRO A 5 -0.13 3.88 23.50
C PRO A 5 0.43 5.28 23.73
N SER A 6 0.73 5.58 25.00
CA SER A 6 1.31 6.86 25.41
C SER A 6 2.81 6.95 25.14
N GLU A 7 3.44 5.85 24.75
CA GLU A 7 4.88 5.72 24.58
C GLU A 7 5.22 4.76 23.43
N TRP A 8 6.26 5.08 22.67
CA TRP A 8 6.74 4.29 21.53
C TRP A 8 8.26 4.20 21.55
N LEU A 9 8.81 3.04 21.17
CA LEU A 9 10.24 2.90 20.91
C LEU A 9 10.57 3.54 19.56
N ALA A 10 11.49 4.50 19.54
CA ALA A 10 11.95 5.18 18.34
C ALA A 10 13.46 5.00 18.15
N LEU A 11 13.93 5.09 16.92
CA LEU A 11 15.34 5.22 16.58
C LEU A 11 15.83 6.63 16.94
N ASP A 12 16.92 6.77 17.72
CA ASP A 12 17.58 8.06 17.96
C ASP A 12 18.66 8.29 16.89
N VAL A 13 18.43 9.27 16.03
CA VAL A 13 19.21 9.49 14.80
C VAL A 13 20.55 10.18 15.08
N LYS A 14 20.70 10.82 16.24
CA LYS A 14 21.77 11.79 16.52
C LYS A 14 23.17 11.28 16.19
N ASP A 15 23.48 10.07 16.64
CA ASP A 15 24.83 9.49 16.58
C ASP A 15 24.94 8.33 15.57
N ILE A 16 23.93 8.14 14.72
CA ILE A 16 23.95 7.08 13.70
C ILE A 16 24.77 7.56 12.50
N ASP A 17 25.73 6.76 12.05
CA ASP A 17 26.37 6.94 10.75
C ASP A 17 25.58 6.21 9.66
N GLU A 18 24.92 6.96 8.76
CA GLU A 18 24.10 6.40 7.69
C GLU A 18 24.89 5.46 6.75
N LYS A 19 26.21 5.66 6.60
CA LYS A 19 27.05 4.80 5.75
C LYS A 19 27.14 3.37 6.30
N LYS A 20 27.06 3.22 7.63
CA LYS A 20 27.05 1.90 8.29
C LYS A 20 25.75 1.14 8.10
N LEU A 21 24.71 1.80 7.63
CA LEU A 21 23.44 1.17 7.29
C LEU A 21 23.37 0.72 5.84
N LEU A 22 24.41 0.97 5.04
CA LEU A 22 24.43 0.51 3.65
C LEU A 22 24.53 -1.03 3.59
N PRO A 23 23.90 -1.65 2.57
CA PRO A 23 24.01 -3.09 2.38
C PRO A 23 25.45 -3.58 2.28
N GLY A 24 25.77 -4.63 3.04
CA GLY A 24 27.11 -5.22 3.10
C GLY A 24 28.13 -4.48 3.97
N VAL A 25 27.76 -3.34 4.57
CA VAL A 25 28.60 -2.59 5.52
C VAL A 25 28.21 -2.91 6.96
N ILE A 26 26.94 -3.14 7.23
CA ILE A 26 26.49 -3.44 8.59
C ILE A 26 27.11 -4.76 9.09
N GLY A 27 27.64 -4.74 10.31
CA GLY A 27 28.25 -5.92 10.94
C GLY A 27 29.69 -6.23 10.54
N THR A 28 30.33 -5.48 9.63
CA THR A 28 31.74 -5.70 9.24
C THR A 28 32.74 -5.23 10.31
N ASP A 29 32.36 -4.25 11.12
CA ASP A 29 33.29 -3.51 11.98
C ASP A 29 33.21 -3.90 13.48
N SER A 30 32.60 -5.04 13.83
CA SER A 30 32.46 -5.51 15.23
C SER A 30 31.70 -4.56 16.19
N MET A 31 31.13 -3.46 15.69
CA MET A 31 30.25 -2.49 16.38
C MET A 31 29.04 -2.24 15.46
N GLN A 32 27.78 -2.16 15.87
CA GLN A 32 27.07 -2.17 17.14
C GLN A 32 25.85 -3.10 16.86
N PRO A 33 25.60 -4.18 17.63
CA PRO A 33 24.53 -5.14 17.29
C PRO A 33 23.13 -4.53 17.41
N HIS A 34 22.99 -3.34 18.00
CA HIS A 34 21.72 -2.69 18.27
C HIS A 34 21.76 -1.22 17.85
N LEU A 35 20.84 -0.85 16.96
CA LEU A 35 20.59 0.54 16.59
C LEU A 35 20.17 1.33 17.85
N PRO A 36 20.64 2.59 18.02
CA PRO A 36 20.30 3.38 19.20
C PRO A 36 18.80 3.68 19.21
N THR A 37 18.12 3.27 20.28
CA THR A 37 16.68 3.47 20.44
C THR A 37 16.35 4.15 21.74
N GLN A 38 15.27 4.93 21.75
CA GLN A 38 14.77 5.65 22.91
C GLN A 38 13.25 5.57 22.96
N ILE A 39 12.69 5.45 24.16
CA ILE A 39 11.24 5.58 24.38
C ILE A 39 10.86 7.06 24.28
N VAL A 40 9.91 7.36 23.39
CA VAL A 40 9.35 8.69 23.15
C VAL A 40 7.88 8.71 23.56
N LYS A 41 7.47 9.72 24.32
CA LYS A 41 6.10 9.86 24.84
C LYS A 41 5.22 10.69 23.92
N ILE A 42 3.91 10.42 23.97
CA ILE A 42 2.84 11.19 23.30
C ILE A 42 1.99 11.87 24.39
N PRO A 43 1.63 13.18 24.25
CA PRO A 43 1.97 14.06 23.12
C PRO A 43 3.47 14.40 23.07
N PHE A 44 3.98 14.63 21.87
CA PHE A 44 5.39 14.95 21.66
C PHE A 44 5.71 16.35 22.22
N GLU A 45 6.80 16.47 22.98
CA GLU A 45 7.29 17.76 23.45
C GLU A 45 7.61 18.71 22.28
N ASN A 46 8.18 18.17 21.20
CA ASN A 46 8.43 18.88 19.96
C ASN A 46 8.07 17.98 18.75
N PRO A 47 6.89 18.20 18.11
CA PRO A 47 6.47 17.44 16.93
C PRO A 47 7.41 17.56 15.72
N ASP A 48 8.21 18.62 15.62
CA ASP A 48 9.15 18.81 14.51
C ASP A 48 10.40 17.93 14.63
N GLN A 49 10.67 17.38 15.81
CA GLN A 49 11.80 16.48 16.06
C GLN A 49 11.47 15.00 15.86
N VAL A 50 10.23 14.68 15.50
CA VAL A 50 9.77 13.30 15.32
C VAL A 50 9.28 13.05 13.90
N ALA A 51 9.52 11.85 13.39
CA ALA A 51 8.95 11.40 12.13
C ALA A 51 8.59 9.92 12.18
N VAL A 52 7.62 9.52 11.36
CA VAL A 52 7.34 8.11 11.08
C VAL A 52 7.85 7.76 9.69
N VAL A 53 8.46 6.59 9.57
CA VAL A 53 8.93 6.07 8.29
C VAL A 53 7.85 5.20 7.67
N SER A 54 7.63 5.41 6.38
CA SER A 54 6.92 4.47 5.55
C SER A 54 7.94 3.76 4.66
N TRP A 55 8.26 2.52 5.05
CA TRP A 55 9.25 1.65 4.42
C TRP A 55 8.98 0.20 4.86
N ARG A 56 8.96 -0.75 3.93
CA ARG A 56 8.62 -2.16 4.22
C ARG A 56 9.46 -3.17 3.43
N TRP A 57 10.72 -2.86 3.10
CA TRP A 57 11.57 -3.71 2.23
C TRP A 57 12.14 -4.98 2.90
N ASP A 58 11.37 -5.60 3.78
CA ASP A 58 11.64 -6.96 4.30
C ASP A 58 13.08 -7.17 4.80
N GLY A 59 13.33 -6.61 5.97
CA GLY A 59 13.36 -7.53 7.11
C GLY A 59 14.70 -7.79 7.80
N ASP A 60 15.76 -7.02 7.56
CA ASP A 60 16.85 -7.01 8.52
C ASP A 60 17.73 -5.74 8.50
N LEU A 61 17.33 -4.72 9.28
CA LEU A 61 18.16 -3.54 9.50
C LEU A 61 19.37 -3.80 10.37
N GLN A 62 19.47 -4.95 11.05
CA GLN A 62 20.58 -5.29 11.94
C GLN A 62 21.69 -6.08 11.20
N THR A 63 21.35 -6.86 10.18
CA THR A 63 22.31 -7.71 9.47
C THR A 63 22.46 -7.42 7.99
N LYS A 64 21.46 -6.80 7.34
CA LYS A 64 21.50 -6.52 5.90
C LYS A 64 21.66 -5.05 5.58
N GLY A 65 21.23 -4.15 6.46
CA GLY A 65 21.21 -2.72 6.17
C GLY A 65 20.15 -2.36 5.12
N SER A 66 20.02 -1.08 4.80
CA SER A 66 19.05 -0.58 3.82
C SER A 66 19.46 0.81 3.32
N ARG A 67 19.64 0.96 2.00
CA ARG A 67 19.87 2.26 1.37
C ARG A 67 18.71 3.23 1.62
N ASN A 68 17.48 2.73 1.59
CA ASN A 68 16.30 3.52 1.94
C ASN A 68 16.37 4.07 3.36
N ILE A 69 16.78 3.27 4.37
CA ILE A 69 16.92 3.77 5.74
C ILE A 69 18.11 4.73 5.87
N ALA A 70 19.22 4.50 5.16
CA ALA A 70 20.31 5.47 5.11
C ALA A 70 19.84 6.83 4.55
N SER A 71 19.06 6.84 3.47
CA SER A 71 18.44 8.06 2.93
C SER A 71 17.50 8.73 3.91
N VAL A 72 16.66 7.96 4.60
CA VAL A 72 15.77 8.46 5.66
C VAL A 72 16.57 9.18 6.75
N ILE A 73 17.65 8.57 7.23
CA ILE A 73 18.50 9.14 8.29
C ILE A 73 19.18 10.43 7.83
N ASN A 74 19.72 10.44 6.61
CA ASN A 74 20.34 11.63 6.04
C ASN A 74 19.33 12.80 5.95
N VAL A 75 18.14 12.53 5.42
CA VAL A 75 17.01 13.47 5.33
C VAL A 75 16.56 13.97 6.70
N ALA A 76 16.53 13.08 7.71
CA ALA A 76 16.15 13.43 9.07
C ALA A 76 17.17 14.37 9.73
N LYS A 77 18.47 14.07 9.62
CA LYS A 77 19.54 14.93 10.15
C LYS A 77 19.51 16.33 9.56
N GLN A 78 19.35 16.44 8.24
CA GLN A 78 19.26 17.73 7.54
C GLN A 78 18.06 18.58 8.02
N ARG A 79 17.00 17.93 8.52
CA ARG A 79 15.77 18.58 9.01
C ARG A 79 15.72 18.73 10.53
N GLY A 80 16.76 18.33 11.25
CA GLY A 80 16.77 18.36 12.72
C GLY A 80 15.80 17.36 13.38
N ILE A 81 15.37 16.32 12.66
CA ILE A 81 14.55 15.24 13.19
C ILE A 81 15.46 14.30 14.00
N ARG A 82 15.11 14.10 15.27
CA ARG A 82 15.90 13.29 16.21
C ARG A 82 15.36 11.89 16.37
N TYR A 83 14.04 11.72 16.37
CA TYR A 83 13.41 10.44 16.67
C TYR A 83 12.61 9.93 15.49
N ILE A 84 12.91 8.71 15.06
CA ILE A 84 12.25 8.07 13.93
C ILE A 84 11.51 6.82 14.37
N PHE A 85 10.21 6.78 14.10
CA PHE A 85 9.37 5.61 14.29
C PHE A 85 9.44 4.71 13.05
N ILE A 86 9.87 3.47 13.21
CA ILE A 86 9.94 2.45 12.15
C ILE A 86 9.21 1.23 12.68
N ASP A 87 8.28 0.67 11.92
CA ASP A 87 7.41 -0.43 12.36
C ASP A 87 8.15 -1.60 13.02
N ILE A 88 9.25 -2.07 12.44
CA ILE A 88 10.04 -3.20 12.92
C ILE A 88 10.76 -2.91 14.24
N ILE A 89 10.88 -1.63 14.61
CA ILE A 89 11.45 -1.16 15.88
C ILE A 89 10.33 -0.82 16.87
N SER A 90 9.30 -0.12 16.41
CA SER A 90 8.30 0.53 17.26
C SER A 90 7.13 -0.38 17.63
N ILE A 91 6.81 -1.38 16.82
CA ILE A 91 5.70 -2.33 17.05
C ILE A 91 6.28 -3.64 17.60
N ASP A 92 5.69 -4.16 18.68
CA ASP A 92 6.05 -5.46 19.21
C ASP A 92 5.40 -6.56 18.37
N GLN A 93 6.18 -7.14 17.48
CA GLN A 93 5.74 -8.19 16.55
C GLN A 93 5.38 -9.52 17.26
N ASN A 94 5.67 -9.65 18.56
CA ASN A 94 5.38 -10.87 19.34
C ASN A 94 4.00 -10.84 20.01
N LEU A 95 3.24 -9.75 19.86
CA LEU A 95 1.91 -9.64 20.47
C LEU A 95 0.91 -10.63 19.85
N PRO A 96 -0.08 -11.10 20.64
CA PRO A 96 -1.22 -11.83 20.10
C PRO A 96 -1.98 -11.00 19.06
N ALA A 97 -2.57 -11.65 18.04
CA ALA A 97 -3.19 -10.98 16.90
C ALA A 97 -4.19 -9.87 17.26
N LYS A 98 -5.00 -10.06 18.31
CA LYS A 98 -5.98 -9.06 18.77
C LYS A 98 -5.31 -7.77 19.29
N ASP A 99 -4.19 -7.90 19.97
CA ASP A 99 -3.47 -6.76 20.54
C ASP A 99 -2.50 -6.14 19.51
N LEU A 100 -1.95 -6.97 18.62
CA LEU A 100 -1.19 -6.51 17.46
C LEU A 100 -2.06 -5.63 16.55
N ILE A 101 -3.33 -6.00 16.28
CA ILE A 101 -4.27 -5.14 15.52
C ILE A 101 -4.37 -3.75 16.13
N LYS A 102 -4.52 -3.67 17.47
CA LYS A 102 -4.64 -2.39 18.17
C LYS A 102 -3.35 -1.58 18.07
N GLN A 103 -2.20 -2.24 18.23
CA GLN A 103 -0.91 -1.57 18.15
C GLN A 103 -0.63 -1.07 16.73
N VAL A 104 -0.90 -1.87 15.70
CA VAL A 104 -0.78 -1.47 14.28
C VAL A 104 -1.71 -0.30 13.97
N ALA A 105 -2.96 -0.32 14.46
CA ALA A 105 -3.90 0.78 14.26
C ALA A 105 -3.41 2.07 14.94
N ALA A 106 -2.89 1.97 16.17
CA ALA A 106 -2.35 3.11 16.89
C ALA A 106 -1.08 3.67 16.24
N PHE A 107 -0.17 2.79 15.78
CA PHE A 107 1.02 3.18 15.03
C PHE A 107 0.63 3.87 13.72
N SER A 108 -0.39 3.34 13.03
CA SER A 108 -0.88 3.89 11.76
C SER A 108 -1.40 5.32 11.89
N ALA A 109 -1.87 5.73 13.08
CA ALA A 109 -2.27 7.11 13.33
C ALA A 109 -1.10 8.11 13.23
N LEU A 110 0.15 7.66 13.40
CA LEU A 110 1.34 8.51 13.22
C LEU A 110 1.43 9.04 11.77
N TYR A 111 1.06 8.23 10.77
CA TYR A 111 1.04 8.64 9.36
C TYR A 111 0.07 9.79 9.05
N THR A 112 -0.81 10.15 9.98
CA THR A 112 -1.78 11.24 9.82
C THR A 112 -1.43 12.50 10.61
N ASN A 113 -0.52 12.43 11.59
CA ASN A 113 -0.35 13.51 12.57
C ASN A 113 1.06 14.11 12.64
N ILE A 114 2.08 13.37 12.21
CA ILE A 114 3.49 13.83 12.25
C ILE A 114 4.14 13.76 10.87
N THR A 115 5.36 14.26 10.77
CA THR A 115 6.16 14.16 9.55
C THR A 115 6.30 12.70 9.12
N VAL A 116 6.01 12.42 7.85
CA VAL A 116 6.23 11.12 7.22
C VAL A 116 7.45 11.21 6.33
N ILE A 117 8.39 10.28 6.48
CA ILE A 117 9.47 10.08 5.53
C ILE A 117 9.21 8.76 4.78
N ALA A 118 8.88 8.86 3.50
CA ALA A 118 8.65 7.73 2.62
C ALA A 118 9.93 7.38 1.86
N ALA A 119 10.34 6.12 1.86
CA ALA A 119 11.52 5.65 1.14
C ALA A 119 11.23 4.31 0.46
N TYR A 120 11.16 4.32 -0.87
CA TYR A 120 10.62 3.20 -1.65
C TYR A 120 11.49 2.84 -2.86
N ASP A 121 12.66 3.46 -3.01
CA ASP A 121 13.54 3.17 -4.13
C ASP A 121 13.96 1.69 -4.07
N THR A 122 13.97 1.08 -5.25
CA THR A 122 14.20 -0.35 -5.42
C THR A 122 15.55 -0.61 -6.08
N GLU A 123 16.03 -1.84 -6.01
CA GLU A 123 17.16 -2.30 -6.82
C GLU A 123 16.71 -3.49 -7.66
N GLY A 124 17.34 -3.69 -8.83
CA GLY A 124 17.05 -4.82 -9.73
C GLY A 124 16.20 -4.44 -10.94
N ASP A 125 15.39 -5.40 -11.43
CA ASP A 125 14.76 -5.34 -12.76
C ASP A 125 13.70 -4.23 -12.91
N HIS A 126 13.21 -3.66 -11.80
CA HIS A 126 12.21 -2.59 -11.78
C HIS A 126 12.77 -1.24 -11.29
N VAL A 127 14.09 -1.02 -11.41
CA VAL A 127 14.79 0.17 -10.88
C VAL A 127 14.30 1.52 -11.42
N PHE A 128 13.40 1.54 -12.41
CA PHE A 128 12.80 2.77 -12.95
C PHE A 128 11.29 2.86 -12.73
N ASP A 129 10.65 1.82 -12.17
CA ASP A 129 9.20 1.76 -12.01
C ASP A 129 8.80 1.54 -10.54
N LEU A 130 8.47 2.66 -9.89
CA LEU A 130 8.02 2.69 -8.50
C LEU A 130 6.63 2.06 -8.29
N THR A 131 5.88 1.80 -9.36
CA THR A 131 4.51 1.24 -9.33
C THR A 131 4.46 -0.08 -8.57
N TYR A 132 5.39 -1.01 -8.85
CA TYR A 132 5.43 -2.33 -8.21
C TYR A 132 5.69 -2.27 -6.71
N THR A 133 6.31 -1.19 -6.22
CA THR A 133 6.57 -0.98 -4.80
C THR A 133 5.40 -0.30 -4.11
N VAL A 134 4.91 0.80 -4.69
CA VAL A 134 3.82 1.61 -4.11
C VAL A 134 2.53 0.79 -3.96
N PHE A 135 2.26 -0.10 -4.91
CA PHE A 135 1.06 -0.94 -4.86
C PHE A 135 1.19 -2.21 -4.01
N ARG A 136 2.33 -2.41 -3.31
CA ARG A 136 2.38 -3.43 -2.26
C ARG A 136 1.36 -3.10 -1.17
N PRO A 137 0.59 -4.07 -0.67
CA PRO A 137 -0.59 -3.80 0.17
C PRO A 137 -0.33 -2.90 1.39
N TRP A 138 0.76 -3.15 2.13
CA TRP A 138 1.14 -2.34 3.31
C TRP A 138 1.51 -0.90 2.93
N ILE A 139 2.31 -0.71 1.89
CA ILE A 139 2.71 0.63 1.41
C ILE A 139 1.49 1.40 0.89
N THR A 140 0.61 0.74 0.12
CA THR A 140 -0.64 1.34 -0.33
C THR A 140 -1.50 1.81 0.84
N ASN A 141 -1.61 1.00 1.90
CA ASN A 141 -2.35 1.38 3.10
C ASN A 141 -1.77 2.63 3.78
N GLU A 142 -0.45 2.66 3.98
CA GLU A 142 0.26 3.78 4.60
C GLU A 142 0.07 5.06 3.75
N MET A 143 0.27 4.97 2.44
CA MET A 143 0.10 6.11 1.52
C MET A 143 -1.34 6.65 1.50
N ARG A 144 -2.36 5.81 1.67
CA ARG A 144 -3.75 6.28 1.80
C ARG A 144 -3.95 7.13 3.05
N LEU A 145 -3.29 6.79 4.16
CA LEU A 145 -3.34 7.58 5.40
C LEU A 145 -2.68 8.94 5.24
N PHE A 146 -1.68 9.07 4.34
CA PHE A 146 -1.01 10.34 4.08
C PHE A 146 -1.98 11.44 3.63
N ARG A 147 -3.12 11.09 3.02
CA ARG A 147 -4.12 12.06 2.55
C ARG A 147 -4.62 12.98 3.66
N ARG A 148 -4.67 12.47 4.89
CA ARG A 148 -5.11 13.18 6.10
C ARG A 148 -3.94 13.72 6.92
N ASN A 149 -2.71 13.63 6.41
CA ASN A 149 -1.53 14.05 7.13
C ASN A 149 -1.54 15.57 7.36
N THR A 150 -1.49 15.98 8.62
CA THR A 150 -1.39 17.41 9.01
C THR A 150 0.04 17.92 9.08
N GLY A 151 1.03 17.03 9.03
CA GLY A 151 2.45 17.34 8.97
C GLY A 151 2.96 17.50 7.53
N ARG A 152 4.22 17.09 7.32
CA ARG A 152 4.86 17.06 5.99
C ARG A 152 5.08 15.63 5.54
N ILE A 153 4.96 15.39 4.24
CA ILE A 153 5.34 14.13 3.61
C ILE A 153 6.63 14.40 2.83
N VAL A 154 7.68 13.65 3.13
CA VAL A 154 8.97 13.76 2.45
C VAL A 154 9.30 12.43 1.79
N TYR A 155 9.45 12.42 0.46
CA TYR A 155 10.05 11.30 -0.24
C TYR A 155 11.58 11.41 -0.16
N ALA A 156 12.22 10.36 0.37
CA ALA A 156 13.67 10.24 0.46
C ALA A 156 14.18 9.19 -0.53
N GLY A 157 14.52 9.63 -1.76
CA GLY A 157 15.07 8.79 -2.82
C GLY A 157 16.60 8.74 -2.80
N HIS A 158 17.17 7.71 -3.42
CA HIS A 158 18.61 7.55 -3.70
C HIS A 158 18.90 6.98 -5.10
N SER A 159 17.87 6.79 -5.93
CA SER A 159 17.97 6.21 -7.27
C SER A 159 17.04 6.89 -8.26
N LYS A 160 16.57 8.09 -7.94
CA LYS A 160 15.71 8.94 -8.77
C LYS A 160 14.37 8.34 -9.18
N GLN A 161 13.91 7.23 -8.61
CA GLN A 161 12.68 6.56 -9.09
C GLN A 161 11.44 7.40 -8.78
N GLY A 162 11.34 7.91 -7.55
CA GLY A 162 10.25 8.80 -7.13
C GLY A 162 10.49 10.28 -7.41
N SER A 163 11.75 10.71 -7.51
CA SER A 163 12.14 12.11 -7.74
C SER A 163 12.18 12.52 -9.22
N HIS A 164 12.20 11.54 -10.13
CA HIS A 164 12.08 11.80 -11.56
C HIS A 164 10.82 12.62 -11.87
N CYS A 165 10.98 13.73 -12.59
CA CYS A 165 9.88 14.59 -13.00
C CYS A 165 9.19 14.02 -14.23
N LEU A 166 7.89 13.77 -14.13
CA LEU A 166 7.07 13.38 -15.26
C LEU A 166 6.64 14.62 -16.03
N HIS A 167 6.90 14.62 -17.33
CA HIS A 167 6.34 15.60 -18.27
C HIS A 167 5.05 15.02 -18.84
N PHE A 168 3.92 15.64 -18.52
CA PHE A 168 2.63 15.29 -19.12
C PHE A 168 2.41 16.21 -20.33
N ASP A 169 2.32 15.64 -21.53
CA ASP A 169 1.74 16.36 -22.67
C ASP A 169 0.25 16.61 -22.38
N HIS A 170 -0.20 17.82 -22.69
CA HIS A 170 -1.43 18.48 -22.23
C HIS A 170 -2.79 17.78 -22.47
N GLU A 171 -2.85 16.52 -22.92
CA GLU A 171 -4.10 15.84 -23.31
C GLU A 171 -4.68 14.87 -22.26
N THR A 172 -3.94 14.47 -21.24
CA THR A 172 -4.43 13.60 -20.16
C THR A 172 -4.45 14.34 -18.82
N MET A 173 -5.31 15.34 -18.71
CA MET A 173 -5.52 16.04 -17.43
C MET A 173 -6.12 15.09 -16.38
N LEU A 174 -5.24 14.52 -15.56
CA LEU A 174 -5.55 14.09 -14.20
C LEU A 174 -5.92 15.35 -13.39
N PRO A 175 -7.15 15.47 -12.86
CA PRO A 175 -7.50 16.61 -12.03
C PRO A 175 -6.84 16.46 -10.66
N SER A 176 -6.16 17.51 -10.17
CA SER A 176 -5.90 17.76 -8.74
C SER A 176 -4.69 17.09 -8.07
N MET A 177 -3.51 17.62 -8.39
CA MET A 177 -2.42 17.93 -7.44
C MET A 177 -1.45 18.96 -8.05
N SER A 178 -1.53 19.20 -9.37
CA SER A 178 -0.78 20.26 -10.02
C SER A 178 -1.29 21.62 -9.54
N ASN A 179 -0.38 22.39 -8.95
CA ASN A 179 -0.48 23.84 -8.99
C ASN A 179 -0.77 24.22 -10.45
N LYS A 180 -1.92 24.87 -10.70
CA LYS A 180 -2.33 25.35 -12.04
C LYS A 180 -1.31 26.28 -12.73
N ASN A 181 -0.19 26.58 -12.07
CA ASN A 181 0.86 27.52 -12.48
C ASN A 181 2.27 26.91 -12.63
N SER A 182 2.51 25.59 -12.48
CA SER A 182 3.87 25.06 -12.64
C SER A 182 4.12 24.48 -14.04
N THR A 183 4.92 25.19 -14.84
CA THR A 183 5.67 24.66 -16.00
C THR A 183 6.73 23.60 -15.62
N LYS A 184 6.82 23.25 -14.33
CA LYS A 184 7.67 22.18 -13.80
C LYS A 184 6.84 20.91 -13.67
N GLY A 185 7.35 19.80 -14.21
CA GLY A 185 6.72 18.48 -14.10
C GLY A 185 6.46 18.06 -12.65
N VAL A 186 5.54 17.13 -12.46
CA VAL A 186 5.22 16.55 -11.14
C VAL A 186 6.16 15.37 -10.91
N SER A 187 6.71 15.20 -9.70
CA SER A 187 7.58 14.04 -9.43
C SER A 187 6.76 12.74 -9.49
N ASN A 188 7.39 11.65 -9.93
CA ASN A 188 6.74 10.35 -10.08
C ASN A 188 6.05 9.89 -8.77
N PHE A 189 6.69 10.11 -7.62
CA PHE A 189 6.11 9.83 -6.31
C PHE A 189 4.78 10.56 -6.06
N VAL A 190 4.73 11.87 -6.36
CA VAL A 190 3.51 12.68 -6.19
C VAL A 190 2.39 12.20 -7.12
N SER A 191 2.73 11.83 -8.36
CA SER A 191 1.77 11.25 -9.31
C SER A 191 1.20 9.90 -8.82
N LEU A 192 2.05 9.03 -8.26
CA LEU A 192 1.62 7.74 -7.71
C LEU A 192 0.79 7.92 -6.44
N LEU A 193 1.09 8.91 -5.62
CA LEU A 193 0.31 9.23 -4.43
C LEU A 193 -1.14 9.64 -4.77
N ASP A 194 -1.34 10.50 -5.78
CA ASP A 194 -2.68 10.83 -6.28
C ASP A 194 -3.41 9.59 -6.82
N THR A 195 -2.68 8.71 -7.51
CA THR A 195 -3.24 7.44 -8.02
C THR A 195 -3.70 6.54 -6.87
N VAL A 196 -2.88 6.36 -5.84
CA VAL A 196 -3.22 5.56 -4.64
C VAL A 196 -4.43 6.11 -3.90
N TRP A 197 -4.55 7.44 -3.79
CA TRP A 197 -5.69 8.07 -3.13
C TRP A 197 -7.01 7.85 -3.88
N ARG A 198 -6.96 7.69 -5.21
CA ARG A 198 -8.14 7.43 -6.03
C ARG A 198 -8.45 5.95 -6.22
N ALA A 199 -7.45 5.08 -6.02
CA ALA A 199 -7.58 3.65 -6.22
C ALA A 199 -8.31 2.94 -5.04
N SER A 200 -8.80 1.73 -5.31
CA SER A 200 -9.21 0.76 -4.27
C SER A 200 -8.06 -0.20 -3.98
N PHE A 201 -8.08 -0.90 -2.83
CA PHE A 201 -7.15 -2.00 -2.53
C PHE A 201 -7.20 -3.16 -3.54
N VAL A 202 -8.25 -3.25 -4.37
CA VAL A 202 -8.35 -4.25 -5.45
C VAL A 202 -7.09 -4.29 -6.31
N ILE A 203 -6.48 -3.14 -6.59
CA ILE A 203 -5.25 -3.08 -7.38
C ILE A 203 -4.10 -3.84 -6.74
N SER A 204 -3.87 -3.63 -5.44
CA SER A 204 -2.83 -4.28 -4.67
C SER A 204 -3.12 -5.77 -4.53
N ILE A 205 -4.39 -6.13 -4.30
CA ILE A 205 -4.81 -7.54 -4.19
C ILE A 205 -4.60 -8.27 -5.52
N VAL A 206 -4.98 -7.66 -6.64
CA VAL A 206 -4.79 -8.22 -7.99
C VAL A 206 -3.30 -8.31 -8.34
N GLY A 207 -2.49 -7.30 -8.00
CA GLY A 207 -1.03 -7.38 -8.16
C GLY A 207 -0.41 -8.52 -7.35
N VAL A 208 -0.89 -8.77 -6.12
CA VAL A 208 -0.45 -9.95 -5.35
C VAL A 208 -0.93 -11.22 -6.03
N LEU A 209 -2.18 -11.29 -6.49
CA LEU A 209 -2.75 -12.45 -7.19
C LEU A 209 -1.91 -12.85 -8.41
N SER A 210 -1.59 -11.89 -9.27
CA SER A 210 -0.75 -12.06 -10.48
C SER A 210 0.73 -12.34 -10.17
N GLY A 211 1.18 -12.08 -8.94
CA GLY A 211 2.57 -12.22 -8.54
C GLY A 211 3.47 -11.03 -8.91
N ASP A 212 2.88 -9.94 -9.38
CA ASP A 212 3.58 -8.73 -9.80
C ASP A 212 4.00 -7.86 -8.59
N VAL A 213 3.22 -7.87 -7.49
CA VAL A 213 3.63 -7.23 -6.22
C VAL A 213 3.72 -8.23 -5.09
N GLY A 214 4.72 -8.05 -4.22
CA GLY A 214 4.98 -8.91 -3.09
C GLY A 214 4.19 -8.53 -1.83
N ILE A 215 3.86 -9.54 -1.04
CA ILE A 215 3.52 -9.44 0.38
C ILE A 215 4.04 -10.69 1.09
N SER A 216 4.64 -10.53 2.26
CA SER A 216 5.25 -11.64 3.00
C SER A 216 4.21 -12.67 3.48
N PHE A 217 3.05 -12.20 3.96
CA PHE A 217 1.94 -13.05 4.35
C PHE A 217 0.62 -12.52 3.78
N ILE A 218 -0.03 -13.29 2.91
CA ILE A 218 -1.33 -12.89 2.33
C ILE A 218 -2.43 -12.74 3.40
N SER A 219 -2.28 -13.39 4.57
CA SER A 219 -3.22 -13.21 5.68
C SER A 219 -3.19 -11.82 6.30
N ASP A 220 -2.15 -11.01 6.02
CA ASP A 220 -1.99 -9.66 6.57
C ASP A 220 -3.04 -8.67 6.06
N PHE A 221 -3.77 -9.00 4.99
CA PHE A 221 -4.92 -8.20 4.56
C PHE A 221 -5.93 -7.96 5.70
N LYS A 222 -6.00 -8.85 6.71
CA LYS A 222 -6.87 -8.64 7.89
C LYS A 222 -6.45 -7.45 8.76
N TYR A 223 -5.18 -7.04 8.69
CA TYR A 223 -4.65 -5.87 9.39
C TYR A 223 -4.76 -4.60 8.52
N ILE A 224 -4.67 -4.75 7.20
CA ILE A 224 -4.77 -3.66 6.22
C ILE A 224 -6.23 -3.22 6.02
N ILE A 225 -7.16 -4.18 6.00
CA ILE A 225 -8.59 -3.94 5.77
C ILE A 225 -9.37 -4.50 6.98
N PRO A 226 -9.25 -3.88 8.18
CA PRO A 226 -9.70 -4.47 9.43
C PRO A 226 -11.21 -4.75 9.50
N ALA A 227 -12.03 -3.98 8.78
CA ALA A 227 -13.47 -4.24 8.67
C ALA A 227 -13.81 -5.58 7.99
N TYR A 228 -12.85 -6.19 7.28
CA TYR A 228 -12.96 -7.49 6.63
C TYR A 228 -12.16 -8.58 7.38
N SER A 229 -11.59 -8.27 8.55
CA SER A 229 -10.65 -9.17 9.24
C SER A 229 -11.20 -10.56 9.54
N HIS A 230 -12.48 -10.67 9.94
CA HIS A 230 -13.13 -11.95 10.21
C HIS A 230 -13.23 -12.82 8.95
N ILE A 231 -13.85 -12.29 7.89
CA ILE A 231 -14.03 -13.02 6.63
C ILE A 231 -12.68 -13.36 5.97
N ILE A 232 -11.69 -12.47 6.06
CA ILE A 232 -10.32 -12.72 5.58
C ILE A 232 -9.70 -13.89 6.35
N SER A 233 -9.85 -13.94 7.67
CA SER A 233 -9.29 -15.03 8.49
C SER A 233 -9.94 -16.37 8.16
N VAL A 234 -11.26 -16.38 7.94
CA VAL A 234 -12.00 -17.59 7.54
C VAL A 234 -11.58 -18.06 6.14
N ALA A 235 -11.53 -17.14 5.18
CA ALA A 235 -11.12 -17.43 3.81
C ALA A 235 -9.70 -17.99 3.75
N HIS A 236 -8.75 -17.38 4.47
CA HIS A 236 -7.36 -17.82 4.50
C HIS A 236 -7.20 -19.26 5.03
N ASN A 237 -8.06 -19.67 5.96
CA ASN A 237 -8.01 -21.02 6.54
C ASN A 237 -8.72 -22.09 5.69
N ARG A 238 -9.52 -21.68 4.70
CA ARG A 238 -10.39 -22.59 3.92
C ARG A 238 -10.09 -22.62 2.42
N LEU A 239 -9.42 -21.61 1.90
CA LEU A 239 -9.17 -21.44 0.47
C LEU A 239 -7.68 -21.51 0.17
N ASP A 240 -7.35 -22.04 -1.00
CA ASP A 240 -6.01 -21.93 -1.57
C ASP A 240 -5.70 -20.47 -1.91
N ARG A 241 -4.40 -20.15 -2.04
CA ARG A 241 -3.89 -18.79 -2.27
C ARG A 241 -4.70 -17.98 -3.30
N ASN A 242 -4.93 -18.53 -4.48
CA ASN A 242 -5.55 -17.80 -5.59
C ASN A 242 -7.05 -17.60 -5.37
N ASP A 243 -7.76 -18.62 -4.88
CA ASP A 243 -9.16 -18.50 -4.49
C ASP A 243 -9.33 -17.50 -3.33
N PHE A 244 -8.41 -17.51 -2.36
CA PHE A 244 -8.35 -16.52 -1.27
C PHE A 244 -8.21 -15.10 -1.82
N LEU A 245 -7.17 -14.82 -2.61
CA LEU A 245 -6.89 -13.47 -3.12
C LEU A 245 -8.02 -12.97 -4.03
N LEU A 246 -8.58 -13.83 -4.89
CA LEU A 246 -9.70 -13.47 -5.74
C LEU A 246 -10.97 -13.19 -4.91
N THR A 247 -11.22 -13.97 -3.86
CA THR A 247 -12.32 -13.72 -2.91
C THR A 247 -12.18 -12.34 -2.27
N ILE A 248 -10.98 -11.99 -1.78
CA ILE A 248 -10.76 -10.68 -1.15
C ILE A 248 -10.90 -9.56 -2.17
N ALA A 249 -10.41 -9.74 -3.40
CA ALA A 249 -10.56 -8.75 -4.48
C ALA A 249 -12.04 -8.47 -4.80
N ILE A 250 -12.87 -9.52 -4.89
CA ILE A 250 -14.30 -9.41 -5.14
C ILE A 250 -15.00 -8.71 -3.97
N LEU A 251 -14.73 -9.11 -2.72
CA LEU A 251 -15.33 -8.51 -1.51
C LEU A 251 -14.94 -7.03 -1.30
N CYS A 252 -13.72 -6.66 -1.73
CA CYS A 252 -13.21 -5.29 -1.63
C CYS A 252 -13.53 -4.44 -2.87
N CYS A 253 -14.17 -5.03 -3.87
CA CYS A 253 -14.59 -4.31 -5.06
C CYS A 253 -15.73 -3.37 -4.70
N ASN A 254 -15.49 -2.07 -4.87
CA ASN A 254 -16.49 -1.04 -4.63
C ASN A 254 -16.88 -0.40 -5.95
N VAL A 255 -18.15 -0.57 -6.34
CA VAL A 255 -18.73 0.02 -7.56
C VAL A 255 -18.66 1.56 -7.56
N ARG A 256 -18.42 2.20 -6.39
CA ARG A 256 -18.30 3.66 -6.23
C ARG A 256 -16.86 4.20 -6.29
N ALA A 257 -15.83 3.36 -6.44
CA ALA A 257 -14.47 3.89 -6.64
C ALA A 257 -14.43 4.68 -7.96
N THR A 258 -14.11 5.97 -7.87
CA THR A 258 -14.17 6.92 -9.00
C THR A 258 -13.16 6.61 -10.10
N TYR A 259 -12.11 5.85 -9.75
CA TYR A 259 -11.13 5.35 -10.68
C TYR A 259 -11.30 3.85 -10.89
N PRO A 260 -11.68 3.40 -12.10
CA PRO A 260 -11.44 2.01 -12.49
C PRO A 260 -9.92 1.72 -12.39
N LEU A 261 -9.48 0.44 -12.47
CA LEU A 261 -8.04 0.06 -12.49
C LEU A 261 -7.26 0.64 -13.71
N VAL A 262 -7.85 1.65 -14.36
CA VAL A 262 -7.58 2.30 -15.64
C VAL A 262 -6.26 3.06 -15.70
N ILE A 263 -5.47 3.18 -14.64
CA ILE A 263 -4.19 3.91 -14.70
C ILE A 263 -2.96 3.07 -14.34
N CYS A 264 -3.12 1.87 -13.80
CA CYS A 264 -1.95 1.10 -13.38
C CYS A 264 -1.63 0.00 -14.38
N ARG A 265 -0.65 0.33 -15.23
CA ARG A 265 -0.05 -0.47 -16.31
C ARG A 265 0.39 -1.90 -15.98
N ALA A 266 0.18 -2.42 -14.77
CA ALA A 266 1.16 -3.32 -14.17
C ALA A 266 0.66 -4.71 -13.71
N PHE A 267 -0.62 -4.93 -13.42
CA PHE A 267 -0.98 -6.03 -12.49
C PHE A 267 -1.96 -7.10 -12.97
N ASP A 268 -2.30 -7.12 -14.25
CA ASP A 268 -3.37 -8.00 -14.76
C ASP A 268 -2.89 -9.12 -15.67
N ARG A 269 -1.59 -9.46 -15.65
CA ARG A 269 -1.05 -10.51 -16.52
C ARG A 269 -1.63 -11.88 -16.16
N GLY A 270 -2.72 -12.22 -16.83
CA GLY A 270 -3.22 -13.59 -16.90
C GLY A 270 -3.94 -14.06 -15.64
N ILE A 271 -4.65 -13.20 -14.88
CA ILE A 271 -5.45 -13.68 -13.74
C ILE A 271 -6.46 -14.76 -14.16
N GLN A 272 -6.96 -14.68 -15.40
CA GLN A 272 -7.84 -15.67 -16.04
C GLN A 272 -7.16 -17.00 -16.34
N THR A 273 -5.82 -17.02 -16.38
CA THR A 273 -4.99 -18.20 -16.68
C THR A 273 -4.44 -18.88 -15.43
N LEU A 274 -4.64 -18.27 -14.25
CA LEU A 274 -4.23 -18.85 -12.98
C LEU A 274 -5.09 -20.07 -12.64
N HIS A 275 -4.50 -20.98 -11.86
CA HIS A 275 -5.23 -22.13 -11.31
C HIS A 275 -6.05 -21.71 -10.10
N TYR A 276 -7.33 -22.09 -10.09
CA TYR A 276 -8.28 -21.89 -9.01
C TYR A 276 -8.94 -23.23 -8.69
N SER A 277 -9.16 -23.51 -7.41
CA SER A 277 -9.79 -24.75 -6.97
C SER A 277 -11.32 -24.65 -7.00
N ARG A 278 -11.87 -23.44 -6.80
CA ARG A 278 -13.32 -23.21 -6.72
C ARG A 278 -13.83 -22.16 -7.69
N TYR A 279 -13.01 -21.18 -8.01
CA TYR A 279 -13.37 -20.19 -9.02
C TYR A 279 -13.16 -20.73 -10.43
N ILE A 280 -14.02 -20.33 -11.36
CA ILE A 280 -13.84 -20.54 -12.80
C ILE A 280 -13.98 -19.19 -13.49
N ILE A 281 -12.99 -18.85 -14.31
CA ILE A 281 -12.97 -17.62 -15.10
C ILE A 281 -13.11 -18.01 -16.58
N THR A 282 -14.21 -17.58 -17.21
CA THR A 282 -14.50 -17.91 -18.62
C THR A 282 -14.73 -16.66 -19.44
N GLU A 283 -14.15 -16.60 -20.64
CA GLU A 283 -14.41 -15.51 -21.57
C GLU A 283 -15.87 -15.55 -22.05
N ALA A 284 -16.56 -14.43 -21.94
CA ALA A 284 -17.96 -14.28 -22.34
C ALA A 284 -18.07 -14.27 -23.86
N ARG A 285 -18.98 -15.07 -24.43
CA ARG A 285 -19.12 -15.26 -25.89
C ARG A 285 -19.72 -14.07 -26.64
N HIS A 286 -20.12 -13.00 -25.94
CA HIS A 286 -20.80 -11.84 -26.51
C HIS A 286 -20.03 -10.57 -26.16
N GLU A 287 -18.99 -10.29 -26.93
CA GLU A 287 -18.27 -9.02 -26.82
C GLU A 287 -18.85 -7.98 -27.78
N PRO A 288 -19.27 -6.80 -27.28
CA PRO A 288 -19.72 -5.72 -28.14
C PRO A 288 -18.59 -4.93 -28.82
N ASN A 289 -17.30 -5.23 -28.55
CA ASN A 289 -16.17 -4.44 -29.06
C ASN A 289 -14.84 -5.23 -29.06
N GLU A 290 -14.12 -5.27 -30.20
CA GLU A 290 -12.86 -6.03 -30.41
C GLU A 290 -11.72 -5.66 -29.44
N SER A 291 -11.78 -4.46 -28.84
CA SER A 291 -10.72 -3.92 -27.96
C SER A 291 -10.80 -4.38 -26.51
N TRP A 292 -11.86 -5.07 -26.09
CA TRP A 292 -12.05 -5.49 -24.70
C TRP A 292 -12.45 -6.96 -24.62
N ALA A 293 -11.79 -7.68 -23.72
CA ALA A 293 -12.17 -9.01 -23.29
C ALA A 293 -13.05 -8.94 -22.04
N LEU A 294 -14.17 -9.66 -22.03
CA LEU A 294 -15.02 -9.81 -20.86
C LEU A 294 -14.91 -11.24 -20.33
N TYR A 295 -14.56 -11.38 -19.06
CA TYR A 295 -14.51 -12.67 -18.37
C TYR A 295 -15.57 -12.74 -17.28
N GLU A 296 -16.36 -13.79 -17.28
CA GLU A 296 -17.29 -14.16 -16.22
C GLU A 296 -16.55 -14.96 -15.15
N ILE A 297 -16.73 -14.57 -13.89
CA ILE A 297 -16.11 -15.22 -12.73
C ILE A 297 -17.21 -15.90 -11.92
N THR A 298 -17.17 -17.23 -11.90
CA THR A 298 -18.10 -18.06 -11.13
C THR A 298 -17.39 -18.67 -9.92
N LEU A 299 -18.12 -18.82 -8.82
CA LEU A 299 -17.71 -19.51 -7.59
C LEU A 299 -18.64 -20.70 -7.39
N ASP A 300 -18.11 -21.92 -7.43
CA ASP A 300 -18.89 -23.17 -7.36
C ASP A 300 -20.09 -23.16 -8.35
N GLY A 301 -19.88 -22.62 -9.55
CA GLY A 301 -20.90 -22.52 -10.61
C GLY A 301 -21.85 -21.32 -10.50
N THR A 302 -21.75 -20.48 -9.47
CA THR A 302 -22.56 -19.25 -9.34
C THR A 302 -21.79 -18.03 -9.82
N LEU A 303 -22.35 -17.23 -10.72
CA LEU A 303 -21.72 -15.99 -11.19
C LEU A 303 -21.64 -14.95 -10.04
N VAL A 304 -20.43 -14.52 -9.71
CA VAL A 304 -20.18 -13.58 -8.60
C VAL A 304 -19.49 -12.29 -9.04
N ALA A 305 -18.74 -12.32 -10.14
CA ALA A 305 -18.07 -11.13 -10.67
C ALA A 305 -17.83 -11.23 -12.17
N GLN A 306 -17.42 -10.11 -12.75
CA GLN A 306 -17.00 -9.96 -14.13
C GLN A 306 -15.70 -9.15 -14.18
N TRP A 307 -14.75 -9.62 -14.97
CA TRP A 307 -13.47 -8.96 -15.22
C TRP A 307 -13.41 -8.47 -16.65
N TRP A 308 -13.25 -7.16 -16.81
CA TRP A 308 -13.08 -6.52 -18.10
C TRP A 308 -11.60 -6.21 -18.30
N HIS A 309 -11.04 -6.64 -19.43
CA HIS A 309 -9.63 -6.43 -19.75
C HIS A 309 -9.49 -5.84 -21.15
N LYS A 310 -8.83 -4.70 -21.29
CA LYS A 310 -8.55 -4.12 -22.60
C LYS A 310 -7.44 -4.93 -23.26
N ARG A 311 -7.75 -5.50 -24.43
CA ARG A 311 -6.75 -6.19 -25.25
C ARG A 311 -5.74 -5.13 -25.73
N PRO A 312 -4.44 -5.26 -25.45
CA PRO A 312 -3.46 -4.31 -25.94
C PRO A 312 -3.45 -4.37 -27.48
N PRO A 313 -3.59 -3.23 -28.20
CA PRO A 313 -3.21 -3.22 -29.61
C PRO A 313 -1.72 -3.54 -29.71
N TYR A 314 -1.31 -4.13 -30.83
CA TYR A 314 0.01 -4.73 -31.14
C TYR A 314 1.28 -3.90 -30.80
N SER A 315 1.19 -2.72 -30.19
CA SER A 315 2.31 -1.83 -29.87
C SER A 315 2.20 -1.00 -28.59
N THR A 316 1.16 -1.13 -27.74
CA THR A 316 1.06 -0.29 -26.51
C THR A 316 1.01 -1.09 -25.22
N TYR A 317 1.97 -0.81 -24.33
CA TYR A 317 2.20 -1.40 -22.99
C TYR A 317 1.16 -1.04 -21.91
N ASN A 318 -0.03 -0.57 -22.28
CA ASN A 318 -1.05 -0.21 -21.30
C ASN A 318 -2.18 -1.26 -21.34
N SER A 319 -2.12 -2.25 -20.45
CA SER A 319 -3.28 -3.08 -20.13
C SER A 319 -4.19 -2.33 -19.17
N TYR A 320 -5.51 -2.50 -19.35
CA TYR A 320 -6.52 -1.85 -18.53
C TYR A 320 -7.50 -2.91 -18.04
N GLY A 321 -7.63 -3.06 -16.72
CA GLY A 321 -8.62 -3.93 -16.11
C GLY A 321 -9.78 -3.14 -15.51
N HIS A 322 -10.92 -3.76 -15.28
CA HIS A 322 -11.76 -3.43 -14.13
C HIS A 322 -12.59 -4.63 -13.70
N LEU A 323 -12.71 -4.80 -12.38
CA LEU A 323 -13.53 -5.83 -11.76
C LEU A 323 -14.90 -5.24 -11.43
N THR A 324 -15.96 -5.99 -11.70
CA THR A 324 -17.33 -5.65 -11.32
C THR A 324 -17.98 -6.83 -10.62
N THR A 325 -18.79 -6.57 -9.61
CA THR A 325 -19.41 -7.63 -8.78
C THR A 325 -20.88 -7.80 -9.11
N MET A 326 -21.39 -9.03 -9.03
CA MET A 326 -22.80 -9.32 -9.24
C MET A 326 -23.64 -9.05 -7.99
N LEU A 327 -24.95 -8.88 -8.15
CA LEU A 327 -25.87 -8.79 -7.02
C LEU A 327 -25.82 -10.09 -6.20
N GLY A 328 -25.67 -9.97 -4.88
CA GLY A 328 -25.63 -11.12 -3.97
C GLY A 328 -24.27 -11.84 -3.88
N HIS A 329 -23.22 -11.36 -4.55
CA HIS A 329 -21.89 -11.98 -4.52
C HIS A 329 -21.35 -12.19 -3.10
N GLU A 330 -21.56 -11.24 -2.18
CA GLU A 330 -21.15 -11.36 -0.78
C GLU A 330 -21.83 -12.57 -0.10
N ARG A 331 -23.16 -12.74 -0.27
CA ARG A 331 -23.88 -13.88 0.29
C ARG A 331 -23.40 -15.20 -0.29
N THR A 332 -23.13 -15.25 -1.59
CA THR A 332 -22.57 -16.43 -2.25
C THR A 332 -21.21 -16.80 -1.66
N ILE A 333 -20.33 -15.81 -1.42
CA ILE A 333 -19.02 -16.02 -0.79
C ILE A 333 -19.17 -16.49 0.66
N PHE A 334 -20.08 -15.91 1.45
CA PHE A 334 -20.30 -16.33 2.83
C PHE A 334 -20.81 -17.78 2.91
N ALA A 335 -21.78 -18.13 2.07
CA ALA A 335 -22.30 -19.49 1.99
C ALA A 335 -21.22 -20.49 1.54
N SER A 336 -20.42 -20.14 0.54
CA SER A 336 -19.34 -21.01 0.03
C SER A 336 -18.22 -21.21 1.07
N LEU A 337 -18.02 -20.22 1.94
CA LEU A 337 -17.12 -20.31 3.09
C LEU A 337 -17.75 -20.98 4.31
N GLY A 338 -19.00 -21.45 4.24
CA GLY A 338 -19.70 -22.13 5.33
C GLY A 338 -19.92 -21.24 6.55
N LEU A 339 -20.11 -19.94 6.33
CA LEU A 339 -20.53 -18.97 7.34
C LEU A 339 -22.05 -18.96 7.45
N VAL A 340 -22.55 -18.69 8.66
CA VAL A 340 -23.99 -18.66 8.94
C VAL A 340 -24.58 -17.29 8.62
N ASP A 341 -25.91 -17.20 8.51
CA ASP A 341 -26.61 -15.95 8.19
C ASP A 341 -26.27 -14.82 9.17
N SER A 342 -26.05 -15.12 10.46
CA SER A 342 -25.65 -14.11 11.45
C SER A 342 -24.29 -13.49 11.16
N ASP A 343 -23.34 -14.25 10.59
CA ASP A 343 -22.03 -13.71 10.19
C ASP A 343 -22.20 -12.69 9.05
N TYR A 344 -23.11 -12.99 8.11
CA TYR A 344 -23.42 -12.08 7.01
C TYR A 344 -24.17 -10.84 7.51
N GLU A 345 -25.11 -10.99 8.44
CA GLU A 345 -25.83 -9.86 9.03
C GLU A 345 -24.89 -8.90 9.77
N GLU A 346 -23.92 -9.41 10.54
CA GLU A 346 -22.89 -8.59 11.18
C GLU A 346 -22.02 -7.86 10.13
N PHE A 347 -21.62 -8.57 9.08
CA PHE A 347 -20.84 -7.99 7.98
C PHE A 347 -21.63 -6.91 7.21
N ALA A 348 -22.91 -7.14 6.95
CA ALA A 348 -23.79 -6.17 6.30
C ALA A 348 -24.04 -4.95 7.19
N ALA A 349 -24.20 -5.14 8.50
CA ALA A 349 -24.40 -4.05 9.46
C ALA A 349 -23.19 -3.11 9.59
N THR A 350 -22.01 -3.51 9.13
CA THR A 350 -20.78 -2.71 9.18
C THR A 350 -20.43 -2.01 7.86
N GLU A 351 -21.39 -1.86 6.94
CA GLU A 351 -21.18 -1.26 5.61
C GLU A 351 -20.42 0.08 5.65
N GLU A 352 -20.80 1.01 6.53
CA GLU A 352 -20.12 2.32 6.62
C GLU A 352 -18.63 2.19 6.98
N ALA A 353 -18.30 1.31 7.94
CA ALA A 353 -16.92 1.04 8.33
C ALA A 353 -16.15 0.35 7.19
N ARG A 354 -16.78 -0.59 6.47
CA ARG A 354 -16.20 -1.24 5.28
C ARG A 354 -15.89 -0.22 4.19
N LEU A 355 -16.84 0.65 3.86
CA LEU A 355 -16.66 1.72 2.88
C LEU A 355 -15.55 2.69 3.29
N ALA A 356 -15.47 3.05 4.57
CA ALA A 356 -14.43 3.93 5.10
C ALA A 356 -13.01 3.33 5.02
N CYS A 357 -12.87 2.00 5.09
CA CYS A 357 -11.59 1.33 4.85
C CYS A 357 -11.24 1.29 3.35
N LEU A 358 -12.22 1.06 2.48
CA LEU A 358 -12.00 0.84 1.05
C LEU A 358 -11.85 2.12 0.22
N LEU A 359 -12.34 3.27 0.70
CA LEU A 359 -12.26 4.55 0.00
C LEU A 359 -11.46 5.57 0.82
N VAL A 360 -10.59 6.31 0.16
CA VAL A 360 -9.99 7.50 0.75
C VAL A 360 -11.00 8.65 0.60
N ASP A 361 -11.30 9.34 1.69
CA ASP A 361 -12.12 10.54 1.63
C ASP A 361 -11.33 11.65 0.93
N ASN A 362 -11.70 11.92 -0.32
CA ASN A 362 -11.06 12.91 -1.19
C ASN A 362 -11.98 14.10 -1.49
N ARG A 363 -12.95 14.40 -0.61
CA ARG A 363 -13.76 15.60 -0.74
C ARG A 363 -12.87 16.85 -0.87
N GLU A 364 -13.30 17.80 -1.70
CA GLU A 364 -12.57 19.04 -1.99
C GLU A 364 -12.27 19.87 -0.72
N GLU A 365 -13.05 19.68 0.34
CA GLU A 365 -12.90 20.36 1.63
C GLU A 365 -11.66 19.93 2.42
N ILE A 366 -11.08 18.75 2.13
CA ILE A 366 -9.87 18.28 2.81
C ILE A 366 -8.66 18.83 2.06
N PRO A 367 -7.80 19.68 2.66
CA PRO A 367 -6.63 20.22 1.98
C PRO A 367 -5.67 19.10 1.60
N VAL A 368 -5.04 19.23 0.42
CA VAL A 368 -4.00 18.29 -0.02
C VAL A 368 -2.76 18.48 0.87
N PRO A 369 -2.15 17.42 1.42
CA PRO A 369 -1.00 17.54 2.30
C PRO A 369 0.22 18.08 1.55
N THR A 370 1.15 18.70 2.29
CA THR A 370 2.40 19.20 1.71
C THR A 370 3.35 18.03 1.44
N VAL A 371 3.73 17.85 0.17
CA VAL A 371 4.66 16.81 -0.26
C VAL A 371 5.95 17.43 -0.79
N GLU A 372 7.08 16.95 -0.29
CA GLU A 372 8.42 17.29 -0.73
C GLU A 372 9.10 16.03 -1.27
N THR A 373 9.93 16.18 -2.31
CA THR A 373 10.72 15.08 -2.87
C THR A 373 12.20 15.44 -2.83
N VAL A 374 13.00 14.60 -2.16
CA VAL A 374 14.45 14.78 -1.97
C VAL A 374 15.20 13.59 -2.51
N GLU A 375 16.27 13.89 -3.26
CA GLU A 375 17.24 12.91 -3.73
C GLU A 375 18.48 12.99 -2.85
N VAL A 376 18.90 11.86 -2.30
CA VAL A 376 20.07 11.72 -1.43
C VAL A 376 21.18 11.03 -2.21
N ASP A 377 22.36 11.64 -2.21
CA ASP A 377 23.57 10.97 -2.67
C ASP A 377 24.23 10.24 -1.50
N LEU A 378 24.17 8.91 -1.52
CA LEU A 378 24.76 8.05 -0.49
C LEU A 378 26.21 7.62 -0.83
N LEU A 379 26.75 8.02 -1.99
CA LEU A 379 28.03 7.54 -2.52
C LEU A 379 29.17 8.56 -2.42
N TYR A 380 28.90 9.81 -2.01
CA TYR A 380 29.92 10.86 -1.91
C TYR A 380 29.92 11.56 -0.55
N GLU A 381 30.93 11.25 0.27
CA GLU A 381 31.78 12.18 1.04
C GLU A 381 32.96 11.44 1.67
#